data_AF-A0A183D342-F1
#
_entry.id   AF-A0A183D342-F1
#
_cell.length_a   1.000
_cell.length_b   1.000
_cell.length_c   1.000
_cell.angle_alpha   90.00
_cell.angle_beta   90.00
_cell.angle_gamma   90.00
#
_symmetry.space_group_name_H-M   'P 1'
#
loop_
_entity.id
_entity.type
_entity.pdbx_description
1 polymer ?
#
loop_
_entity_poly.entity_id
_entity_poly.type
_entity_poly.pdbx_seq_one_letter_code
_entity_poly.pdbx_strand_id
1 'polypeptide(L)'
;MGQDSRSRKARLQQVLSQICDKMNLQSLALRYHNAAMAYAARAADYDLQYRCLLSKLHFSGDQRLKTAIELVHAAANLKDQQALCESRFILAQEKIRAKDFVGAKWDLISMLASGEHEKLEEDERSTFFQMLIMGKFFFRHPRRSTSIFFGAVAACCL
;
A
#
# COMPACT_ATOMS: atom_id res chain seq x y z
N MET A 1 -17.66 30.10 -2.59
CA MET A 1 -16.33 30.66 -2.95
C MET A 1 -15.19 30.30 -1.96
N GLY A 2 -15.35 29.41 -0.97
CA GLY A 2 -14.30 29.13 0.05
C GLY A 2 -13.61 27.75 -0.01
N GLN A 3 -14.10 26.82 -0.84
CA GLN A 3 -13.54 25.46 -0.92
C GLN A 3 -12.17 25.44 -1.61
N ASP A 4 -11.97 26.22 -2.68
CA ASP A 4 -10.69 26.25 -3.41
C ASP A 4 -9.54 26.77 -2.55
N SER A 5 -9.79 27.73 -1.67
CA SER A 5 -8.74 28.24 -0.77
C SER A 5 -8.34 27.23 0.30
N ARG A 6 -9.30 26.45 0.83
CA ARG A 6 -9.02 25.39 1.80
C ARG A 6 -8.32 24.18 1.15
N SER A 7 -8.77 23.79 -0.03
CA SER A 7 -8.15 22.73 -0.85
C SER A 7 -6.69 23.09 -1.19
N ARG A 8 -6.45 24.31 -1.70
CA ARG A 8 -5.08 24.79 -1.98
C ARG A 8 -4.20 24.78 -0.72
N LYS A 9 -4.72 25.24 0.41
CA LYS A 9 -3.99 25.19 1.69
C LYS A 9 -3.62 23.76 2.08
N ALA A 10 -4.52 22.80 1.93
CA ALA A 10 -4.26 21.41 2.27
C ALA A 10 -3.21 20.77 1.35
N ARG A 11 -3.24 21.06 0.04
CA ARG A 11 -2.20 20.64 -0.91
C ARG A 11 -0.84 21.26 -0.58
N LEU A 12 -0.80 22.54 -0.19
CA LEU A 12 0.43 23.18 0.32
C LEU A 12 0.95 22.49 1.57
N GLN A 13 0.07 22.11 2.51
CA GLN A 13 0.46 21.37 3.71
C GLN A 13 1.03 19.99 3.38
N GLN A 14 0.46 19.29 2.41
CA GLN A 14 1.01 18.02 1.91
C GLN A 14 2.43 18.19 1.34
N VAL A 15 2.67 19.23 0.54
CA VAL A 15 4.01 19.52 0.01
C VAL A 15 4.99 19.93 1.12
N LEU A 16 4.58 20.82 2.02
CA LEU A 16 5.41 21.24 3.17
C LEU A 16 5.79 20.06 4.05
N SER A 17 4.87 19.12 4.26
CA SER A 17 5.13 17.90 4.99
C SER A 17 6.29 17.10 4.40
N GLN A 18 6.32 16.93 3.07
CA GLN A 18 7.37 16.19 2.37
C GLN A 18 8.71 16.94 2.40
N ILE A 19 8.69 18.26 2.27
CA ILE A 19 9.91 19.09 2.39
C ILE A 19 10.49 18.98 3.80
N CYS A 20 9.65 19.10 4.83
CA CYS A 20 10.08 19.01 6.22
C CYS A 20 10.68 17.62 6.54
N ASP A 21 10.08 16.54 6.01
CA ASP A 21 10.59 15.18 6.18
C ASP A 21 11.99 15.03 5.57
N LYS A 22 12.19 15.50 4.33
CA LYS A 22 13.50 15.52 3.67
C LYS A 22 14.55 16.37 4.39
N MET A 23 14.13 17.39 5.13
CA MET A 23 15.00 18.22 5.98
C MET A 23 15.24 17.62 7.37
N ASN A 24 14.78 16.40 7.65
CA ASN A 24 14.81 15.76 8.97
C ASN A 24 14.06 16.54 10.07
N LEU A 25 13.10 17.40 9.69
CA LEU A 25 12.22 18.13 10.61
C LEU A 25 10.94 17.33 10.91
N GLN A 26 11.11 16.14 11.49
CA GLN A 26 10.06 15.13 11.64
C GLN A 26 8.80 15.64 12.35
N SER A 27 8.94 16.41 13.44
CA SER A 27 7.82 16.96 14.19
C SER A 27 6.95 17.91 13.34
N LEU A 28 7.60 18.71 12.50
CA LEU A 28 6.93 19.66 11.61
C LEU A 28 6.31 18.94 10.41
N ALA A 29 7.01 17.94 9.86
CA ALA A 29 6.49 17.07 8.82
C ALA A 29 5.18 16.40 9.26
N LEU A 30 5.16 15.75 10.43
CA LEU A 30 3.98 15.13 10.99
C LEU A 30 2.84 16.13 11.23
N ARG A 31 3.14 17.34 11.72
CA ARG A 31 2.14 18.38 11.93
C ARG A 31 1.45 18.79 10.62
N TYR A 32 2.22 19.00 9.56
CA TYR A 32 1.66 19.36 8.26
C TYR A 32 0.92 18.19 7.60
N HIS A 33 1.47 16.97 7.72
CA HIS A 33 0.81 15.74 7.28
C HIS A 33 -0.58 15.59 7.91
N ASN A 34 -0.66 15.67 9.25
CA ASN A 34 -1.91 15.51 9.99
C ASN A 34 -2.93 16.59 9.63
N ALA A 35 -2.48 17.82 9.37
CA ALA A 35 -3.36 18.91 8.93
C ALA A 35 -3.95 18.64 7.53
N ALA A 36 -3.12 18.18 6.59
CA ALA A 36 -3.55 17.81 5.24
C ALA A 36 -4.51 16.62 5.27
N MET A 37 -4.17 15.55 6.00
CA MET A 37 -5.04 14.38 6.18
C MET A 37 -6.37 14.72 6.84
N ALA A 38 -6.38 15.57 7.87
CA ALA A 38 -7.62 15.99 8.53
C ALA A 38 -8.53 16.80 7.60
N TYR A 39 -7.96 17.58 6.67
CA TYR A 39 -8.76 18.20 5.62
C TYR A 39 -9.29 17.15 4.64
N ALA A 40 -8.42 16.28 4.14
CA ALA A 40 -8.75 15.29 3.12
C ALA A 40 -9.86 14.31 3.58
N ALA A 41 -9.82 13.89 4.84
CA ALA A 41 -10.87 13.07 5.45
C ALA A 41 -12.22 13.81 5.53
N ARG A 42 -12.23 15.07 5.97
CA ARG A 42 -13.46 15.88 6.07
C ARG A 42 -14.07 16.24 4.72
N ALA A 43 -13.22 16.41 3.71
CA ALA A 43 -13.64 16.76 2.36
C ALA A 43 -13.93 15.54 1.46
N ALA A 44 -13.72 14.32 1.97
CA ALA A 44 -13.73 13.08 1.17
C ALA A 44 -12.82 13.17 -0.08
N ASP A 45 -11.69 13.88 0.04
CA ASP A 45 -10.70 14.03 -1.03
C ASP A 45 -9.75 12.83 -1.01
N TYR A 46 -10.16 11.73 -1.64
CA TYR A 46 -9.38 10.48 -1.68
C TYR A 46 -8.07 10.61 -2.46
N ASP A 47 -7.98 11.53 -3.45
CA ASP A 47 -6.72 11.82 -4.15
C ASP A 47 -5.69 12.40 -3.19
N LEU A 48 -6.09 13.39 -2.39
CA LEU A 48 -5.21 13.97 -1.39
C LEU A 48 -4.87 12.97 -0.27
N GLN A 49 -5.84 12.16 0.18
CA GLN A 49 -5.57 11.09 1.17
C GLN A 49 -4.52 10.11 0.64
N TYR A 50 -4.69 9.62 -0.59
CA TYR A 50 -3.76 8.69 -1.23
C TYR A 50 -2.34 9.27 -1.29
N ARG A 51 -2.17 10.52 -1.75
CA ARG A 51 -0.86 11.19 -1.83
C ARG A 51 -0.21 11.39 -0.47
N CYS A 52 -0.99 11.78 0.54
CA CYS A 52 -0.50 11.92 1.90
C CYS A 52 -0.02 10.58 2.45
N LEU A 53 -0.79 9.51 2.27
CA LEU A 53 -0.45 8.16 2.75
C LEU A 53 0.79 7.61 2.04
N LEU A 54 0.91 7.78 0.72
CA LEU A 54 2.12 7.43 -0.03
C LEU A 54 3.37 8.09 0.58
N SER A 55 3.31 9.40 0.85
CA SER A 55 4.46 10.09 1.45
C SER A 55 4.79 9.61 2.86
N LYS A 56 3.77 9.21 3.64
CA LYS A 56 3.96 8.76 5.03
C LYS A 56 4.66 7.41 5.12
N LEU A 57 4.62 6.57 4.07
CA LEU A 57 5.37 5.30 4.05
C LEU A 57 6.89 5.49 4.23
N HIS A 58 7.40 6.68 3.90
CA HIS A 58 8.81 7.03 4.03
C HIS A 58 9.17 7.67 5.37
N PHE A 59 8.19 7.99 6.22
CA PHE A 59 8.46 8.62 7.52
C PHE A 59 9.15 7.64 8.46
N SER A 60 10.14 8.14 9.20
CA SER A 60 10.86 7.35 10.20
C SER A 60 9.98 7.04 11.41
N GLY A 61 9.93 5.76 11.82
CA GLY A 61 9.24 5.33 13.06
C GLY A 61 7.72 5.17 12.93
N ASP A 62 7.15 5.30 11.73
CA ASP A 62 5.71 5.22 11.51
C ASP A 62 5.21 3.78 11.31
N GLN A 63 3.91 3.56 11.60
CA GLN A 63 3.21 2.28 11.42
C GLN A 63 3.00 1.94 9.94
N ARG A 64 4.08 1.68 9.19
CA ARG A 64 4.06 1.51 7.72
C ARG A 64 3.01 0.52 7.22
N LEU A 65 2.85 -0.61 7.90
CA LEU A 65 1.82 -1.60 7.54
C LEU A 65 0.40 -1.02 7.66
N LYS A 66 0.11 -0.29 8.74
CA LYS A 66 -1.18 0.38 8.91
C LYS A 66 -1.40 1.44 7.82
N THR A 67 -0.38 2.25 7.54
CA THR A 67 -0.41 3.24 6.46
C THR A 67 -0.69 2.57 5.11
N ALA A 68 -0.08 1.43 4.82
CA ALA A 68 -0.31 0.69 3.57
C ALA A 68 -1.74 0.11 3.48
N ILE A 69 -2.32 -0.34 4.59
CA ILE A 69 -3.73 -0.77 4.64
C ILE A 69 -4.65 0.42 4.33
N GLU A 70 -4.42 1.57 4.98
CA GLU A 70 -5.17 2.81 4.73
C GLU A 70 -5.00 3.29 3.28
N LEU A 71 -3.82 3.10 2.70
CA LEU A 71 -3.52 3.46 1.31
C LEU A 71 -4.37 2.66 0.32
N VAL A 72 -4.48 1.34 0.49
CA VAL A 72 -5.34 0.49 -0.35
C VAL A 72 -6.80 0.93 -0.24
N HIS A 73 -7.25 1.29 0.97
CA HIS A 73 -8.60 1.80 1.16
C HIS A 73 -8.82 3.13 0.42
N ALA A 74 -7.87 4.08 0.50
CA ALA A 74 -7.96 5.33 -0.24
C ALA A 74 -7.95 5.09 -1.76
N ALA A 75 -7.08 4.21 -2.25
CA ALA A 75 -6.96 3.86 -3.66
C ALA A 75 -8.23 3.19 -4.22
N ALA A 76 -8.90 2.35 -3.44
CA ALA A 76 -10.15 1.70 -3.84
C ALA A 76 -11.30 2.69 -4.08
N ASN A 77 -11.22 3.89 -3.49
CA ASN A 77 -12.18 4.97 -3.71
C ASN A 77 -11.80 5.88 -4.89
N LEU A 78 -10.62 5.68 -5.50
CA LEU A 78 -10.23 6.34 -6.73
C LEU A 78 -10.81 5.59 -7.94
N LYS A 79 -11.08 6.32 -9.02
CA LYS A 79 -11.42 5.72 -10.32
C LYS A 79 -10.20 5.14 -11.04
N ASP A 80 -9.02 5.28 -10.43
CA ASP A 80 -7.75 4.87 -10.99
C ASP A 80 -7.37 3.46 -10.54
N GLN A 81 -7.49 2.51 -11.46
CA GLN A 81 -7.11 1.11 -11.20
C GLN A 81 -5.59 0.94 -11.05
N GLN A 82 -4.79 1.87 -11.58
CA GLN A 82 -3.34 1.83 -11.44
C GLN A 82 -2.94 2.04 -9.99
N ALA A 83 -3.41 3.12 -9.38
CA ALA A 83 -3.21 3.41 -7.95
C ALA A 83 -3.67 2.26 -7.04
N LEU A 84 -4.77 1.58 -7.39
CA LEU A 84 -5.23 0.40 -6.64
C LEU A 84 -4.26 -0.78 -6.76
N CYS A 85 -3.72 -1.04 -7.96
CA CYS A 85 -2.74 -2.09 -8.16
C CYS A 85 -1.44 -1.81 -7.38
N GLU A 86 -0.89 -0.60 -7.53
CA GLU A 86 0.33 -0.16 -6.85
C GLU A 86 0.17 -0.24 -5.33
N SER A 87 -0.96 0.26 -4.78
CA SER A 87 -1.20 0.21 -3.34
C SER A 87 -1.28 -1.22 -2.79
N ARG A 88 -1.86 -2.17 -3.54
CA ARG A 88 -1.88 -3.59 -3.16
C ARG A 88 -0.48 -4.21 -3.18
N PHE A 89 0.33 -3.83 -4.17
CA PHE A 89 1.71 -4.27 -4.24
C PHE A 89 2.53 -3.75 -3.05
N ILE A 90 2.39 -2.46 -2.73
CA ILE A 90 2.99 -1.83 -1.54
C ILE A 90 2.54 -2.56 -0.26
N LEU A 91 1.25 -2.87 -0.11
CA LEU A 91 0.75 -3.61 1.05
C LEU A 91 1.43 -4.97 1.19
N ALA A 92 1.59 -5.73 0.10
CA ALA A 92 2.29 -7.00 0.12
C ALA A 92 3.75 -6.84 0.58
N GLN A 93 4.46 -5.82 0.09
CA GLN A 93 5.82 -5.51 0.53
C GLN A 93 5.90 -5.16 2.02
N GLU A 94 4.97 -4.34 2.52
CA GLU A 94 4.93 -3.96 3.93
C GLU A 94 4.56 -5.15 4.84
N LYS A 95 3.68 -6.06 4.40
CA LYS A 95 3.41 -7.32 5.11
C LYS A 95 4.66 -8.19 5.21
N ILE A 96 5.45 -8.30 4.13
CA ILE A 96 6.76 -9.00 4.17
C ILE A 96 7.70 -8.32 5.18
N ARG A 97 7.81 -6.99 5.16
CA ARG A 97 8.64 -6.22 6.11
C ARG A 97 8.19 -6.44 7.56
N ALA A 98 6.88 -6.54 7.79
CA ALA A 98 6.27 -6.85 9.08
C ALA A 98 6.32 -8.34 9.47
N LYS A 99 6.91 -9.21 8.63
CA LYS A 99 6.96 -10.68 8.78
C LYS A 99 5.59 -11.37 8.73
N ASP A 100 4.56 -10.69 8.24
CA ASP A 100 3.27 -11.30 7.88
C ASP A 100 3.39 -11.94 6.48
N PHE A 101 4.13 -13.03 6.41
CA PHE A 101 4.37 -13.70 5.14
C PHE A 101 3.09 -14.33 4.59
N VAL A 102 2.22 -14.88 5.45
CA VAL A 102 0.98 -15.54 5.01
C VAL A 102 0.05 -14.52 4.36
N GLY A 103 -0.13 -13.35 4.98
CA GLY A 103 -0.91 -12.27 4.38
C GLY A 103 -0.31 -11.79 3.06
N ALA A 104 1.01 -11.58 3.00
CA ALA A 104 1.69 -11.16 1.77
C ALA A 104 1.54 -12.19 0.65
N LYS A 105 1.61 -13.49 0.95
CA LYS A 105 1.43 -14.56 -0.02
C LYS A 105 0.06 -14.48 -0.68
N TRP A 106 -0.99 -14.31 0.11
CA TRP A 106 -2.36 -14.26 -0.41
C TRP A 106 -2.57 -13.01 -1.27
N ASP A 107 -2.02 -11.86 -0.87
CA ASP A 107 -2.06 -10.65 -1.69
C ASP A 107 -1.38 -10.85 -3.05
N LEU A 108 -0.16 -11.41 -3.07
CA LEU A 108 0.59 -11.66 -4.30
C LEU A 108 -0.10 -12.68 -5.21
N ILE A 109 -0.65 -13.76 -4.66
CA ILE A 109 -1.41 -14.76 -5.43
C ILE A 109 -2.68 -14.13 -6.00
N SER A 110 -3.39 -13.29 -5.22
CA SER A 110 -4.58 -12.59 -5.70
C SER A 110 -4.25 -11.68 -6.88
N MET A 111 -3.16 -10.92 -6.80
CA MET A 111 -2.68 -10.06 -7.89
C MET A 111 -2.22 -10.85 -9.12
N LEU A 112 -1.64 -12.04 -8.93
CA LEU A 112 -1.27 -12.94 -10.02
C LEU A 112 -2.52 -13.48 -10.73
N ALA A 113 -3.50 -13.97 -9.96
CA ALA A 113 -4.72 -14.58 -10.47
C ALA A 113 -5.62 -13.57 -11.21
N SER A 114 -5.62 -12.31 -10.79
CA SER A 114 -6.42 -11.25 -11.42
C SER A 114 -5.75 -10.59 -12.63
N GLY A 115 -4.48 -10.92 -12.94
CA GLY A 115 -3.71 -10.23 -13.97
C GLY A 115 -3.30 -8.80 -13.60
N GLU A 116 -3.54 -8.35 -12.37
CA GLU A 116 -3.23 -6.97 -11.94
C GLU A 116 -1.73 -6.63 -12.02
N HIS A 117 -0.87 -7.63 -11.84
CA HIS A 117 0.57 -7.51 -11.96
C HIS A 117 1.07 -7.03 -13.34
N GLU A 118 0.25 -7.13 -14.39
CA GLU A 118 0.58 -6.59 -15.73
C GLU A 118 0.55 -5.06 -15.76
N LYS A 119 -0.17 -4.44 -14.82
CA LYS A 119 -0.29 -2.98 -14.69
C LYS A 119 0.88 -2.37 -13.91
N LEU A 120 1.68 -3.18 -13.23
CA LEU A 120 2.87 -2.71 -12.53
C LEU A 120 3.91 -2.20 -13.53
N GLU A 121 4.69 -1.21 -13.12
CA GLU A 121 5.85 -0.77 -13.89
C GLU A 121 6.86 -1.92 -14.06
N GLU A 122 7.73 -1.85 -15.07
CA GLU A 122 8.63 -2.95 -15.42
C GLU A 122 9.53 -3.39 -14.26
N ASP A 123 10.06 -2.42 -13.50
CA ASP A 123 10.89 -2.65 -12.31
C ASP A 123 10.09 -3.27 -11.16
N GLU A 124 8.87 -2.80 -10.94
CA GLU A 124 7.96 -3.32 -9.92
C GLU A 124 7.50 -4.73 -10.24
N ARG A 125 7.17 -5.00 -11.51
CA ARG A 125 6.78 -6.31 -12.01
C ARG A 125 7.92 -7.32 -11.87
N SER A 126 9.14 -6.90 -12.15
CA SER A 126 10.33 -7.73 -11.92
C SER A 126 10.48 -8.06 -10.42
N THR A 127 10.30 -7.07 -9.56
CA THR A 127 10.32 -7.23 -8.10
C THR A 127 9.18 -8.15 -7.62
N PHE A 128 8.00 -8.05 -8.22
CA PHE A 128 6.83 -8.90 -7.93
C PHE A 128 7.15 -10.38 -8.19
N PHE A 129 7.71 -10.71 -9.35
CA PHE A 129 8.09 -12.08 -9.67
C PHE A 129 9.23 -12.59 -8.77
N GLN A 130 10.21 -11.74 -8.44
CA GLN A 130 11.27 -12.10 -7.47
C GLN A 130 10.68 -12.42 -6.10
N MET A 131 9.72 -11.62 -5.60
CA MET A 131 9.05 -11.87 -4.32
C MET A 131 8.20 -13.14 -4.35
N LEU A 132 7.52 -13.45 -5.45
CA LEU A 132 6.79 -14.72 -5.62
C LEU A 132 7.74 -15.92 -5.56
N ILE A 133 8.91 -15.84 -6.21
CA ILE A 133 9.91 -16.92 -6.22
C ILE A 133 10.56 -17.07 -4.84
N MET A 134 11.03 -15.99 -4.23
CA MET A 134 11.60 -16.00 -2.87
C MET A 134 10.58 -16.45 -1.83
N GLY A 135 9.32 -16.05 -2.00
CA GLY A 135 8.20 -16.53 -1.20
C GLY A 135 8.14 -18.05 -1.19
N LYS A 136 8.29 -18.74 -2.34
CA LYS A 136 8.30 -20.21 -2.38
C LYS A 136 9.35 -20.83 -1.46
N PHE A 137 10.49 -20.17 -1.21
CA PHE A 137 11.51 -20.65 -0.28
C PHE A 137 11.13 -20.39 1.19
N PHE A 138 10.59 -19.22 1.51
CA PHE A 138 10.13 -18.89 2.86
C PHE A 138 8.87 -19.69 3.28
N PHE A 139 7.95 -19.97 2.35
CA PHE A 139 6.70 -20.69 2.61
C PHE A 139 6.87 -22.22 2.66
N ARG A 140 8.04 -22.76 2.32
CA ARG A 140 8.30 -24.22 2.32
C ARG A 140 8.65 -24.80 3.69
N HIS A 141 8.60 -23.99 4.76
CA HIS A 141 8.63 -24.50 6.12
C HIS A 141 7.28 -24.35 6.85
N PRO A 142 6.32 -25.26 6.63
CA PRO A 142 5.49 -25.70 7.73
C PRO A 142 6.33 -26.66 8.58
N ARG A 143 6.48 -26.37 9.88
CA ARG A 143 6.88 -27.38 10.86
C ARG A 143 6.04 -28.64 10.61
N ARG A 144 6.70 -29.78 10.47
CA ARG A 144 6.06 -31.09 10.54
C ARG A 144 5.29 -31.20 11.86
N SER A 145 3.96 -31.21 11.79
CA SER A 145 3.15 -32.16 12.57
C SER A 145 1.73 -32.22 12.02
N THR A 146 1.37 -33.47 11.70
CA THR A 146 0.04 -34.09 11.59
C THR A 146 -0.89 -33.72 10.44
N SER A 147 -1.07 -34.73 9.59
CA SER A 147 -2.17 -35.02 8.65
C SER A 147 -3.55 -34.56 9.14
N ILE A 148 -4.46 -34.07 8.28
CA ILE A 148 -5.42 -34.88 7.49
C ILE A 148 -6.19 -33.91 6.55
N PHE A 149 -6.25 -34.25 5.24
CA PHE A 149 -7.31 -34.06 4.19
C PHE A 149 -8.10 -32.73 4.07
N PHE A 150 -8.51 -32.16 2.92
CA PHE A 150 -8.80 -32.51 1.51
C PHE A 150 -8.42 -31.26 0.65
N GLY A 151 -8.09 -31.26 -0.64
CA GLY A 151 -8.64 -32.00 -1.77
C GLY A 151 -9.45 -31.07 -2.70
N ALA A 152 -8.91 -30.80 -3.89
CA ALA A 152 -9.57 -30.31 -5.11
C ALA A 152 -10.14 -28.88 -5.20
N VAL A 153 -9.44 -28.00 -5.93
CA VAL A 153 -10.04 -27.18 -7.02
C VAL A 153 -8.99 -27.02 -8.12
N ALA A 154 -8.97 -27.99 -9.04
CA ALA A 154 -8.31 -27.88 -10.34
C ALA A 154 -9.34 -28.38 -11.37
N ALA A 155 -10.26 -27.49 -11.75
CA ALA A 155 -11.09 -27.56 -12.96
C ALA A 155 -12.06 -26.37 -12.95
N CYS A 156 -12.39 -25.86 -14.14
CA CYS A 156 -13.24 -24.70 -14.46
C CYS A 156 -12.52 -23.34 -14.35
N CYS A 157 -12.28 -22.59 -15.42
CA CYS A 157 -12.93 -22.55 -16.73
C CYS A 157 -11.95 -22.12 -17.84
N LEU A 158 -12.00 -22.89 -18.93
CA LEU A 158 -11.88 -22.41 -20.32
C LEU A 158 -13.08 -21.51 -20.64
#